data_AF-A0A8S0SLC4-F1
#
_entry.id   AF-A0A8S0SLC4-F1
#
_cell.length_a   1.000
_cell.length_b   1.000
_cell.length_c   1.000
_cell.angle_alpha   90.00
_cell.angle_beta   90.00
_cell.angle_gamma   90.00
#
_symmetry.space_group_name_H-M   'P 1'
#
loop_
_entity.id
_entity.type
_entity.pdbx_description
1 polymer ?
#
loop_
_entity_poly.entity_id
_entity_poly.type
_entity_poly.pdbx_seq_one_letter_code
_entity_poly.pdbx_strand_id
1 'polypeptide(L)'
;MGLMMGSRPPHKAGIGGSVGVPTRWVSFLCIASFCLGVLVINRLWTSPDSFHMHNDVISVGNHLSRDIHPLLPCEKKGAFQAGDILSQVSQTHDVIMTLDKTISSLEMQLAGARAAKAENEEKSGNEQSSDRPKVFFVMGITTAFSSRKRRDSIRENWMPQGEDLKKLEKEKGIIIRFVIGHSASPGGILDRAIDAEDAQHKDFLRLNHVEGYHELSSKTQIYFSSAAAKWDADFYIKVDDDVHVNLGMVGSLLARHRSKPRVYIGCMKSGPVLAQKGVKYHEPEYWKFGEEGNKYFRHATGQIYAISKDLATYISVNR
;
A
#
# COMPACT_ATOMS: atom_id res chain seq x y z
N MET A 1 59.81 39.95 -5.32
CA MET A 1 61.02 39.95 -6.19
C MET A 1 61.43 38.50 -6.36
N GLY A 2 61.75 38.06 -7.58
CA GLY A 2 62.04 36.65 -7.86
C GLY A 2 63.45 36.44 -8.41
N LEU A 3 63.76 35.20 -8.78
CA LEU A 3 64.70 34.86 -9.86
C LEU A 3 64.49 33.40 -10.29
N MET A 4 64.73 33.13 -11.57
CA MET A 4 64.60 31.80 -12.20
C MET A 4 65.95 31.08 -12.19
N MET A 5 65.95 29.74 -12.30
CA MET A 5 66.67 28.94 -13.32
C MET A 5 66.69 27.44 -12.93
N GLY A 6 66.67 26.53 -13.92
CA GLY A 6 66.70 25.07 -13.66
C GLY A 6 66.36 24.17 -14.86
N SER A 7 67.29 24.07 -15.81
CA SER A 7 67.23 23.43 -17.15
C SER A 7 66.76 21.96 -17.28
N ARG A 8 66.27 21.63 -18.50
CA ARG A 8 66.03 20.28 -19.12
C ARG A 8 67.37 19.55 -19.47
N PRO A 9 67.45 18.35 -20.14
CA PRO A 9 66.46 17.35 -20.66
C PRO A 9 66.79 15.91 -20.09
N PRO A 10 66.69 14.71 -20.76
CA PRO A 10 66.05 14.26 -22.01
C PRO A 10 65.28 12.88 -22.00
N HIS A 11 64.65 12.57 -23.16
CA HIS A 11 64.30 11.28 -23.78
C HIS A 11 63.89 10.00 -22.99
N LYS A 12 62.69 9.50 -23.35
CA LYS A 12 62.56 8.22 -24.09
C LYS A 12 61.30 8.21 -24.96
N ALA A 13 61.45 7.81 -26.23
CA ALA A 13 60.33 7.54 -27.12
C ALA A 13 59.86 6.09 -26.93
N GLY A 14 58.54 5.86 -26.89
CA GLY A 14 57.92 4.55 -26.83
C GLY A 14 56.86 4.44 -27.92
N ILE A 15 57.06 3.52 -28.87
CA ILE A 15 56.15 3.30 -29.99
C ILE A 15 54.97 2.44 -29.51
N GLY A 16 53.74 2.90 -29.77
CA GLY A 16 52.51 2.16 -29.47
C GLY A 16 51.38 2.72 -30.32
N GLY A 17 51.25 2.23 -31.56
CA GLY A 17 50.25 2.73 -32.50
C GLY A 17 48.83 2.36 -32.08
N SER A 18 48.06 3.34 -31.61
CA SER A 18 46.62 3.18 -31.46
C SER A 18 45.95 3.25 -32.82
N VAL A 19 45.45 2.10 -33.30
CA VAL A 19 44.54 2.06 -34.46
C VAL A 19 43.20 2.64 -34.01
N GLY A 20 43.07 3.96 -34.09
CA GLY A 20 41.83 4.66 -33.81
C GLY A 20 40.76 4.26 -34.83
N VAL A 21 39.62 3.76 -34.33
CA VAL A 21 38.46 3.46 -35.18
C VAL A 21 38.02 4.76 -35.88
N PRO A 22 37.94 4.80 -37.22
CA PRO A 22 37.63 6.05 -37.92
C PRO A 22 36.26 6.60 -37.48
N THR A 23 36.14 7.92 -37.31
CA THR A 23 34.90 8.57 -36.80
C THR A 23 33.65 8.19 -37.60
N ARG A 24 33.81 7.87 -38.89
CA ARG A 24 32.75 7.32 -39.76
C ARG A 24 32.20 5.98 -39.27
N TRP A 25 33.06 5.06 -38.82
CA TRP A 25 32.65 3.77 -38.25
C TRP A 25 31.98 3.94 -36.89
N VAL A 26 32.45 4.85 -36.04
CA VAL A 26 31.79 5.19 -34.77
C VAL A 26 30.38 5.74 -35.02
N SER A 27 30.24 6.68 -35.97
CA SER A 27 28.94 7.22 -36.36
C SER A 27 28.00 6.13 -36.91
N PHE A 28 28.52 5.22 -37.73
CA PHE A 28 27.73 4.11 -38.29
C PHE A 28 27.28 3.12 -37.19
N LEU A 29 28.15 2.80 -36.22
CA LEU A 29 27.81 1.96 -35.07
C LEU A 29 26.75 2.61 -34.17
N CYS A 30 26.82 3.93 -33.93
CA CYS A 30 25.81 4.67 -33.18
C CYS A 30 24.45 4.72 -33.89
N ILE A 31 24.43 4.90 -35.21
CA ILE A 31 23.19 4.87 -36.00
C ILE A 31 22.61 3.44 -36.01
N ALA A 32 23.45 2.42 -36.22
CA ALA A 32 23.03 1.03 -36.21
C ALA A 32 22.45 0.62 -34.85
N SER A 33 23.06 1.00 -33.73
CA SER A 33 22.54 0.70 -32.39
C SER A 33 21.25 1.45 -32.07
N PHE A 34 21.11 2.71 -32.52
CA PHE A 34 19.86 3.45 -32.40
C PHE A 34 18.73 2.80 -33.22
N CYS A 35 18.98 2.41 -34.47
CA CYS A 35 18.00 1.71 -35.30
C CYS A 35 17.63 0.33 -34.73
N LEU A 36 18.58 -0.42 -34.18
CA LEU A 36 18.28 -1.67 -33.47
C LEU A 36 17.42 -1.42 -32.23
N GLY A 37 17.72 -0.38 -31.46
CA GLY A 37 16.95 0.04 -30.29
C GLY A 37 15.50 0.38 -30.63
N VAL A 38 15.27 1.17 -31.69
CA VAL A 38 13.93 1.51 -32.19
C VAL A 38 13.17 0.26 -32.65
N LEU A 39 13.83 -0.68 -33.34
CA LEU A 39 13.21 -1.95 -33.76
C LEU A 39 12.86 -2.84 -32.55
N VAL A 40 13.71 -2.90 -31.53
CA VAL A 40 13.43 -3.67 -30.30
C VAL A 40 12.28 -3.05 -29.50
N ILE A 41 12.25 -1.72 -29.36
CA ILE A 41 11.15 -1.01 -28.69
C ILE A 41 9.83 -1.23 -29.45
N ASN A 42 9.81 -1.02 -30.77
CA ASN A 42 8.60 -1.18 -31.57
C ASN A 42 8.10 -2.64 -31.62
N ARG A 43 9.00 -3.64 -31.52
CA ARG A 43 8.64 -5.06 -31.48
C ARG A 43 8.19 -5.56 -30.09
N LEU A 44 8.52 -4.82 -29.02
CA LEU A 44 8.05 -5.10 -27.66
C LEU A 44 6.79 -4.30 -27.27
N TRP A 45 6.41 -3.28 -28.05
CA TRP A 45 5.20 -2.48 -27.84
C TRP A 45 4.09 -2.68 -28.89
N THR A 46 4.19 -3.71 -29.73
CA THR A 46 3.12 -4.11 -30.67
C THR A 46 2.41 -5.39 -30.22
N SER A 47 1.76 -5.32 -29.05
CA SER A 47 0.68 -6.24 -28.67
C SER A 47 -0.64 -5.46 -28.58
N PRO A 48 -1.55 -5.59 -29.57
CA PRO A 48 -2.80 -4.85 -29.58
C PRO A 48 -3.89 -5.58 -28.79
N ASP A 49 -3.85 -5.48 -27.45
CA ASP A 49 -4.99 -5.87 -26.62
C ASP A 49 -6.08 -4.79 -26.67
N SER A 50 -7.03 -4.99 -27.57
CA SER A 50 -8.19 -4.14 -27.82
C SER A 50 -9.26 -4.30 -26.73
N PHE A 51 -9.02 -3.70 -25.56
CA PHE A 51 -10.06 -3.57 -24.53
C PHE A 51 -11.06 -2.46 -24.90
N HIS A 52 -12.16 -2.85 -25.55
CA HIS A 52 -13.34 -2.01 -25.74
C HIS A 52 -13.90 -1.57 -24.39
N MET A 53 -13.78 -0.28 -24.06
CA MET A 53 -14.50 0.33 -22.93
C MET A 53 -15.92 0.67 -23.37
N HIS A 54 -16.92 -0.06 -22.86
CA HIS A 54 -18.31 0.35 -22.94
C HIS A 54 -18.60 1.40 -21.86
N ASN A 55 -18.69 2.67 -22.26
CA ASN A 55 -19.17 3.76 -21.42
C ASN A 55 -20.69 3.86 -21.54
N ASP A 56 -21.42 3.09 -20.74
CA ASP A 56 -22.88 3.22 -20.66
C ASP A 56 -23.25 4.37 -19.73
N VAL A 57 -23.29 5.57 -20.32
CA VAL A 57 -23.94 6.73 -19.73
C VAL A 57 -25.45 6.51 -19.77
N ILE A 58 -26.08 6.52 -18.60
CA ILE A 58 -27.55 6.48 -18.48
C ILE A 58 -28.12 7.72 -19.16
N SER A 59 -28.84 7.52 -20.26
CA SER A 59 -29.64 8.56 -20.93
C SER A 59 -31.07 8.08 -21.09
N VAL A 60 -32.02 8.86 -20.57
CA VAL A 60 -33.46 8.61 -20.65
C VAL A 60 -34.00 9.26 -21.92
N GLY A 61 -34.66 8.49 -22.80
CA GLY A 61 -35.21 9.07 -24.04
C GLY A 61 -36.00 8.13 -24.96
N ASN A 62 -37.31 8.06 -24.72
CA ASN A 62 -38.43 7.92 -25.69
C ASN A 62 -38.46 6.84 -26.80
N HIS A 63 -39.54 6.07 -26.74
CA HIS A 63 -40.30 5.38 -27.81
C HIS A 63 -39.93 5.64 -29.29
N LEU A 64 -39.80 4.56 -30.07
CA LEU A 64 -40.82 4.20 -31.07
C LEU A 64 -40.76 2.72 -31.50
N SER A 65 -41.90 2.12 -31.83
CA SER A 65 -42.01 0.74 -32.31
C SER A 65 -41.56 0.57 -33.76
N ARG A 66 -41.02 -0.61 -34.12
CA ARG A 66 -41.45 -1.30 -35.35
C ARG A 66 -41.20 -2.82 -35.38
N ASP A 67 -42.31 -3.51 -35.60
CA ASP A 67 -42.54 -4.74 -36.37
C ASP A 67 -41.93 -6.09 -35.94
N ILE A 68 -42.78 -7.12 -36.06
CA ILE A 68 -42.68 -8.49 -35.56
C ILE A 68 -42.59 -9.46 -36.76
N HIS A 69 -41.99 -10.64 -36.58
CA HIS A 69 -42.46 -11.98 -37.04
C HIS A 69 -41.28 -12.97 -37.26
N PRO A 70 -41.48 -14.30 -37.15
CA PRO A 70 -42.41 -15.01 -36.27
C PRO A 70 -41.75 -16.20 -35.49
N LEU A 71 -42.52 -16.70 -34.53
CA LEU A 71 -42.25 -17.79 -33.59
C LEU A 71 -41.61 -19.08 -34.17
N LEU A 72 -40.62 -19.62 -33.44
CA LEU A 72 -40.45 -21.06 -33.25
C LEU A 72 -40.89 -21.41 -31.81
N PRO A 73 -41.87 -22.32 -31.59
CA PRO A 73 -42.37 -22.62 -30.26
C PRO A 73 -41.46 -23.63 -29.54
N CYS A 74 -40.65 -23.15 -28.60
CA CYS A 74 -40.04 -24.02 -27.60
C CYS A 74 -41.06 -24.29 -26.47
N GLU A 75 -41.38 -25.56 -26.20
CA GLU A 75 -42.35 -25.95 -25.18
C GLU A 75 -41.97 -25.40 -23.80
N LYS A 76 -42.81 -24.54 -23.22
CA LYS A 76 -42.67 -24.09 -21.83
C LYS A 76 -43.08 -25.20 -20.85
N LYS A 77 -42.14 -26.11 -20.54
CA LYS A 77 -42.17 -26.95 -19.33
C LYS A 77 -40.88 -26.71 -18.54
N GLY A 78 -40.92 -25.76 -17.61
CA GLY A 78 -39.77 -25.43 -16.73
C GLY A 78 -39.66 -23.96 -16.29
N ALA A 79 -40.33 -23.04 -16.98
CA ALA A 79 -40.20 -21.59 -16.71
C ALA A 79 -40.65 -21.15 -15.30
N PHE A 80 -41.56 -21.90 -14.65
CA PHE A 80 -42.01 -21.61 -13.28
C PHE A 80 -40.92 -21.98 -12.26
N GLN A 81 -40.43 -23.22 -12.32
CA GLN A 81 -39.37 -23.71 -11.41
C GLN A 81 -38.05 -22.95 -11.55
N ALA A 82 -37.66 -22.51 -12.74
CA ALA A 82 -36.42 -21.75 -12.91
C ALA A 82 -36.44 -20.39 -12.20
N GLY A 83 -37.59 -19.70 -12.20
CA GLY A 83 -37.79 -18.45 -11.46
C GLY A 83 -37.77 -18.66 -9.95
N ASP A 84 -38.46 -19.71 -9.49
CA ASP A 84 -38.50 -20.08 -8.07
C ASP A 84 -37.10 -20.47 -7.54
N ILE A 85 -36.33 -21.24 -8.31
CA ILE A 85 -34.95 -21.63 -7.97
C ILE A 85 -34.03 -20.40 -7.91
N LEU A 86 -34.09 -19.49 -8.89
CA LEU A 86 -33.27 -18.27 -8.87
C LEU A 86 -33.66 -17.34 -7.70
N SER A 87 -34.95 -17.27 -7.35
CA SER A 87 -35.42 -16.55 -6.17
C SER A 87 -34.90 -17.18 -4.88
N GLN A 88 -34.97 -18.50 -4.74
CA GLN A 88 -34.43 -19.23 -3.58
C GLN A 88 -32.91 -19.08 -3.47
N VAL A 89 -32.17 -19.11 -4.57
CA VAL A 89 -30.72 -18.88 -4.58
C VAL A 89 -30.39 -17.45 -4.14
N SER A 90 -31.13 -16.45 -4.61
CA SER A 90 -30.98 -15.05 -4.16
C SER A 90 -31.26 -14.93 -2.66
N GLN A 91 -32.38 -15.48 -2.17
CA GLN A 91 -32.73 -15.46 -0.74
C GLN A 91 -31.68 -16.18 0.10
N THR A 92 -31.14 -17.31 -0.38
CA THR A 92 -30.07 -18.04 0.29
C THR A 92 -28.79 -17.19 0.37
N HIS A 93 -28.45 -16.47 -0.70
CA HIS A 93 -27.31 -15.57 -0.70
C HIS A 93 -27.52 -14.38 0.26
N ASP A 94 -28.72 -13.79 0.31
CA ASP A 94 -29.06 -12.73 1.27
C ASP A 94 -28.97 -13.20 2.73
N VAL A 95 -29.40 -14.44 3.01
CA VAL A 95 -29.25 -15.08 4.33
C VAL A 95 -27.78 -15.30 4.67
N ILE A 96 -26.97 -15.80 3.74
CA ILE A 96 -25.51 -15.96 3.93
C ILE A 96 -24.85 -14.62 4.21
N MET A 97 -25.09 -13.59 3.39
CA MET A 97 -24.55 -12.24 3.60
C MET A 97 -25.00 -11.60 4.92
N THR A 98 -26.19 -11.96 5.41
CA THR A 98 -26.70 -11.50 6.71
C THR A 98 -26.03 -12.24 7.87
N LEU A 99 -25.83 -13.56 7.73
CA LEU A 99 -25.10 -14.37 8.70
C LEU A 99 -23.64 -13.94 8.81
N ASP A 100 -22.95 -13.72 7.69
CA ASP A 100 -21.57 -13.22 7.65
C ASP A 100 -21.44 -11.88 8.39
N LYS A 101 -22.36 -10.93 8.15
CA LYS A 101 -22.41 -9.65 8.87
C LYS A 101 -22.61 -9.85 10.38
N THR A 102 -23.46 -10.79 10.78
CA THR A 102 -23.68 -11.12 12.19
C THR A 102 -22.44 -11.76 12.81
N ILE A 103 -21.80 -12.71 12.14
CA ILE A 103 -20.55 -13.35 12.59
C ILE A 103 -19.46 -12.30 12.77
N SER A 104 -19.15 -11.50 11.74
CA SER A 104 -18.15 -10.43 11.86
C SER A 104 -18.50 -9.39 12.92
N SER A 105 -19.79 -9.11 13.16
CA SER A 105 -20.21 -8.22 14.25
C SER A 105 -19.94 -8.84 15.63
N LEU A 106 -20.18 -10.15 15.79
CA LEU A 106 -19.92 -10.89 17.03
C LEU A 106 -18.42 -11.07 17.28
N GLU A 107 -17.62 -11.36 16.25
CA GLU A 107 -16.16 -11.45 16.32
C GLU A 107 -15.54 -10.11 16.76
N MET A 108 -16.03 -8.99 16.23
CA MET A 108 -15.62 -7.64 16.63
C MET A 108 -16.03 -7.31 18.07
N GLN A 109 -17.25 -7.69 18.49
CA GLN A 109 -17.69 -7.53 19.88
C GLN A 109 -16.86 -8.40 20.84
N LEU A 110 -16.53 -9.63 20.45
CA LEU A 110 -15.66 -10.53 21.20
C LEU A 110 -14.24 -9.99 21.31
N ALA A 111 -13.68 -9.43 20.22
CA ALA A 111 -12.38 -8.77 20.25
C ALA A 111 -12.38 -7.52 21.16
N GLY A 112 -13.44 -6.70 21.11
CA GLY A 112 -13.62 -5.57 22.03
C GLY A 112 -13.74 -6.00 23.49
N ALA A 113 -14.49 -7.07 23.77
CA ALA A 113 -14.61 -7.64 25.11
C ALA A 113 -13.28 -8.25 25.62
N ARG A 114 -12.50 -8.91 24.73
CA ARG A 114 -11.14 -9.38 25.04
C ARG A 114 -10.19 -8.23 25.34
N ALA A 115 -10.23 -7.14 24.57
CA ALA A 115 -9.44 -5.94 24.84
C ALA A 115 -9.80 -5.33 26.21
N ALA A 116 -11.09 -5.14 26.49
CA ALA A 116 -11.56 -4.62 27.78
C ALA A 116 -11.24 -5.58 28.95
N LYS A 117 -11.18 -6.90 28.72
CA LYS A 117 -10.75 -7.89 29.71
C LYS A 117 -9.24 -7.85 29.95
N ALA A 118 -8.42 -7.74 28.91
CA ALA A 118 -6.97 -7.54 29.06
C ALA A 118 -6.66 -6.26 29.84
N GLU A 119 -7.33 -5.15 29.50
CA GLU A 119 -7.28 -3.90 30.27
C GLU A 119 -7.78 -4.03 31.72
N ASN A 120 -8.52 -5.07 32.08
CA ASN A 120 -8.97 -5.34 33.45
C ASN A 120 -8.09 -6.36 34.20
N GLU A 121 -7.43 -7.29 33.50
CA GLU A 121 -6.47 -8.22 34.09
C GLU A 121 -5.14 -7.51 34.39
N GLU A 122 -4.72 -6.55 33.56
CA GLU A 122 -3.60 -5.64 33.88
C GLU A 122 -3.89 -4.76 35.10
N LYS A 123 -5.16 -4.37 35.36
CA LYS A 123 -5.56 -3.58 36.55
C LYS A 123 -5.38 -4.32 37.89
N SER A 124 -5.09 -5.62 37.89
CA SER A 124 -4.70 -6.33 39.13
C SER A 124 -3.31 -5.91 39.62
N GLY A 125 -2.54 -5.16 38.82
CA GLY A 125 -1.24 -4.61 39.19
C GLY A 125 -1.11 -3.15 38.73
N ASN A 126 -1.38 -2.22 39.64
CA ASN A 126 -1.24 -0.76 39.51
C ASN A 126 -2.43 -0.04 38.81
N GLU A 127 -2.96 0.99 39.49
CA GLU A 127 -4.11 1.78 39.05
C GLU A 127 -3.74 2.79 37.94
N GLN A 128 -3.62 2.32 36.71
CA GLN A 128 -3.78 3.17 35.53
C GLN A 128 -4.72 2.49 34.53
N SER A 129 -5.96 2.99 34.43
CA SER A 129 -6.72 2.86 33.18
C SER A 129 -5.83 3.34 32.04
N SER A 130 -5.72 2.60 30.93
CA SER A 130 -4.77 2.91 29.86
C SER A 130 -5.02 4.30 29.27
N ASP A 131 -4.36 5.32 29.82
CA ASP A 131 -4.58 6.74 29.50
C ASP A 131 -3.83 7.12 28.22
N ARG A 132 -4.05 6.31 27.18
CA ARG A 132 -3.52 6.49 25.84
C ARG A 132 -4.05 7.82 25.32
N PRO A 133 -3.19 8.73 24.84
CA PRO A 133 -3.64 10.03 24.35
C PRO A 133 -4.71 9.87 23.28
N LYS A 134 -5.85 10.53 23.49
CA LYS A 134 -6.92 10.60 22.49
C LYS A 134 -6.51 11.51 21.35
N VAL A 135 -6.50 10.96 20.14
CA VAL A 135 -6.05 11.63 18.93
C VAL A 135 -7.06 11.39 17.79
N PHE A 136 -7.04 12.24 16.77
CA PHE A 136 -7.91 12.09 15.62
C PHE A 136 -7.44 10.95 14.71
N PHE A 137 -6.17 10.94 14.30
CA PHE A 137 -5.60 9.80 13.60
C PHE A 137 -4.09 9.64 13.81
N VAL A 138 -3.62 8.40 13.65
CA VAL A 138 -2.19 8.07 13.58
C VAL A 138 -1.85 7.63 12.15
N MET A 139 -0.85 8.29 11.53
CA MET A 139 -0.36 7.99 10.20
C MET A 139 1.05 7.38 10.28
N GLY A 140 1.17 6.12 9.87
CA GLY A 140 2.40 5.38 9.76
C GLY A 140 2.93 5.36 8.33
N ILE A 141 4.04 6.06 8.10
CA ILE A 141 4.76 6.06 6.82
C ILE A 141 5.73 4.88 6.84
N THR A 142 5.39 3.82 6.13
CA THR A 142 6.18 2.59 6.05
C THR A 142 7.46 2.85 5.25
N THR A 143 8.62 2.65 5.87
CA THR A 143 9.93 2.98 5.29
C THR A 143 10.99 1.95 5.61
N ALA A 144 12.07 1.89 4.83
CA ALA A 144 13.18 0.95 5.01
C ALA A 144 14.51 1.66 5.31
N PHE A 145 15.53 0.90 5.74
CA PHE A 145 16.88 1.43 6.00
C PHE A 145 17.47 2.22 4.81
N SER A 146 17.28 1.70 3.58
CA SER A 146 17.74 2.33 2.34
C SER A 146 16.98 3.61 1.96
N SER A 147 15.81 3.87 2.55
CA SER A 147 14.90 4.94 2.14
C SER A 147 15.23 6.33 2.70
N ARG A 148 16.46 6.59 3.19
CA ARG A 148 16.83 7.87 3.80
C ARG A 148 16.40 9.09 2.98
N LYS A 149 16.76 9.11 1.68
CA LYS A 149 16.40 10.19 0.74
C LYS A 149 14.89 10.38 0.58
N ARG A 150 14.08 9.32 0.71
CA ARG A 150 12.62 9.41 0.66
C ARG A 150 12.06 10.08 1.91
N ARG A 151 12.57 9.71 3.10
CA ARG A 151 12.19 10.35 4.36
C ARG A 151 12.55 11.83 4.39
N ASP A 152 13.77 12.18 3.98
CA ASP A 152 14.20 13.58 3.88
C ASP A 152 13.32 14.35 2.89
N SER A 153 13.02 13.79 1.71
CA SER A 153 12.09 14.40 0.75
C SER A 153 10.66 14.57 1.29
N ILE A 154 10.15 13.63 2.08
CA ILE A 154 8.83 13.75 2.73
C ILE A 154 8.81 14.91 3.73
N ARG A 155 9.85 15.02 4.58
CA ARG A 155 10.06 16.11 5.54
C ARG A 155 10.21 17.47 4.86
N GLU A 156 10.91 17.53 3.74
CA GLU A 156 11.12 18.75 2.95
C GLU A 156 9.85 19.21 2.20
N ASN A 157 8.82 18.37 2.08
CA ASN A 157 7.62 18.66 1.30
C ASN A 157 6.34 18.71 2.14
N TRP A 158 5.74 17.56 2.47
CA TRP A 158 4.35 17.50 2.95
C TRP A 158 4.21 17.15 4.44
N MET A 159 5.26 16.61 5.07
CA MET A 159 5.26 16.28 6.49
C MET A 159 5.87 17.44 7.29
N PRO A 160 5.11 18.09 8.21
CA PRO A 160 5.67 19.09 9.11
C PRO A 160 6.81 18.53 9.97
N GLN A 161 7.74 19.39 10.35
CA GLN A 161 8.91 19.03 11.15
C GLN A 161 8.93 19.78 12.49
N GLY A 162 9.72 19.29 13.45
CA GLY A 162 10.05 20.04 14.67
C GLY A 162 8.83 20.53 15.45
N GLU A 163 8.75 21.84 15.69
CA GLU A 163 7.63 22.44 16.43
C GLU A 163 6.30 22.41 15.65
N ASP A 164 6.31 22.48 14.32
CA ASP A 164 5.07 22.38 13.53
C ASP A 164 4.48 20.97 13.58
N LEU A 165 5.33 19.94 13.65
CA LEU A 165 4.88 18.57 13.89
C LEU A 165 4.25 18.43 15.30
N LYS A 166 4.92 18.94 16.34
CA LYS A 166 4.38 18.95 17.71
C LYS A 166 3.09 19.75 17.83
N LYS A 167 2.96 20.84 17.06
CA LYS A 167 1.74 21.66 16.99
C LYS A 167 0.60 20.89 16.32
N LEU A 168 0.87 20.21 15.21
CA LEU A 168 -0.10 19.34 14.53
C LEU A 168 -0.60 18.22 15.47
N GLU A 169 0.30 17.61 16.25
CA GLU A 169 -0.05 16.59 17.25
C GLU A 169 -0.96 17.16 18.35
N LYS A 170 -0.58 18.29 18.96
CA LYS A 170 -1.31 18.91 20.08
C LYS A 170 -2.64 19.56 19.67
N GLU A 171 -2.67 20.32 18.58
CA GLU A 171 -3.83 21.12 18.19
C GLU A 171 -4.85 20.36 17.34
N LYS A 172 -4.40 19.35 16.57
CA LYS A 172 -5.27 18.59 15.66
C LYS A 172 -5.42 17.12 16.03
N GLY A 173 -4.64 16.61 17.00
CA GLY A 173 -4.61 15.19 17.31
C GLY A 173 -4.12 14.36 16.13
N ILE A 174 -3.19 14.86 15.33
CA ILE A 174 -2.68 14.16 14.15
C ILE A 174 -1.24 13.72 14.43
N ILE A 175 -1.03 12.42 14.60
CA ILE A 175 0.29 11.82 14.80
C ILE A 175 0.80 11.33 13.45
N ILE A 176 2.01 11.73 13.04
CA ILE A 176 2.66 11.23 11.82
C ILE A 176 4.04 10.67 12.18
N ARG A 177 4.32 9.41 11.85
CA ARG A 177 5.60 8.76 12.17
C ARG A 177 6.12 7.90 11.02
N PHE A 178 7.43 7.90 10.83
CA PHE A 178 8.13 6.92 10.01
C PHE A 178 8.18 5.57 10.73
N VAL A 179 7.62 4.53 10.13
CA VAL A 179 7.47 3.20 10.72
C VAL A 179 8.58 2.29 10.25
N ILE A 180 9.42 1.87 11.18
CA ILE A 180 10.60 1.04 10.91
C ILE A 180 10.85 0.07 12.07
N GLY A 181 11.15 -1.18 11.75
CA GLY A 181 11.66 -2.20 12.64
C GLY A 181 13.16 -2.02 12.91
N HIS A 182 13.82 -3.11 13.28
CA HIS A 182 15.26 -3.19 13.49
C HIS A 182 15.92 -4.12 12.46
N SER A 183 17.25 -4.07 12.38
CA SER A 183 18.00 -4.97 11.51
C SER A 183 18.07 -6.40 12.11
N ALA A 184 18.45 -7.38 11.29
CA ALA A 184 18.65 -8.76 11.75
C ALA A 184 19.78 -8.91 12.79
N SER A 185 20.64 -7.90 12.93
CA SER A 185 21.70 -7.82 13.94
C SER A 185 21.48 -6.57 14.80
N PRO A 186 20.64 -6.64 15.86
CA PRO A 186 20.25 -5.47 16.66
C PRO A 186 21.43 -4.63 17.13
N GLY A 187 21.34 -3.31 16.93
CA GLY A 187 22.44 -2.38 17.26
C GLY A 187 23.59 -2.38 16.25
N GLY A 188 23.40 -2.98 15.07
CA GLY A 188 24.28 -2.89 13.92
C GLY A 188 24.31 -1.49 13.28
N ILE A 189 25.11 -1.33 12.22
CA ILE A 189 25.32 -0.04 11.55
C ILE A 189 24.00 0.57 11.04
N LEU A 190 23.11 -0.26 10.51
CA LEU A 190 21.81 0.17 10.00
C LEU A 190 20.90 0.72 11.11
N ASP A 191 20.88 0.07 12.28
CA ASP A 191 20.10 0.54 13.43
C ASP A 191 20.66 1.86 13.96
N ARG A 192 21.98 1.95 14.16
CA ARG A 192 22.64 3.19 14.63
C ARG A 192 22.41 4.38 13.69
N ALA A 193 22.32 4.15 12.39
CA ALA A 193 22.01 5.19 11.42
C ALA A 193 20.57 5.73 11.58
N ILE A 194 19.62 4.85 11.91
CA ILE A 194 18.25 5.25 12.25
C ILE A 194 18.19 5.91 13.63
N ASP A 195 18.94 5.43 14.62
CA ASP A 195 18.96 6.01 15.97
C ASP A 195 19.54 7.44 15.95
N ALA A 196 20.57 7.68 15.12
CA ALA A 196 21.11 9.03 14.87
C ALA A 196 20.11 9.94 14.14
N GLU A 197 19.32 9.39 13.21
CA GLU A 197 18.26 10.15 12.53
C GLU A 197 17.10 10.49 13.46
N ASP A 198 16.65 9.54 14.29
CA ASP A 198 15.61 9.79 15.30
C ASP A 198 16.11 10.75 16.40
N ALA A 199 17.40 10.70 16.76
CA ALA A 199 18.01 11.70 17.64
C ALA A 199 17.85 13.13 17.12
N GLN A 200 17.90 13.32 15.81
CA GLN A 200 17.74 14.62 15.14
C GLN A 200 16.26 15.01 14.93
N HIS A 201 15.43 14.10 14.40
CA HIS A 201 14.09 14.44 13.90
C HIS A 201 12.93 14.04 14.84
N LYS A 202 13.13 13.06 15.72
CA LYS A 202 12.14 12.57 16.70
C LYS A 202 10.80 12.12 16.10
N ASP A 203 10.84 11.65 14.86
CA ASP A 203 9.67 11.36 14.03
C ASP A 203 9.51 9.87 13.66
N PHE A 204 10.24 8.95 14.32
CA PHE A 204 10.05 7.51 14.12
C PHE A 204 9.07 6.85 15.09
N LEU A 205 8.48 5.75 14.60
CA LEU A 205 7.87 4.70 15.40
C LEU A 205 8.70 3.42 15.18
N ARG A 206 9.57 3.12 16.15
CA ARG A 206 10.38 1.89 16.15
C ARG A 206 9.50 0.69 16.52
N LEU A 207 9.56 -0.36 15.71
CA LEU A 207 8.84 -1.63 15.94
C LEU A 207 9.78 -2.73 16.41
N ASN A 208 9.28 -3.66 17.23
CA ASN A 208 9.96 -4.92 17.52
C ASN A 208 9.70 -5.90 16.37
N HIS A 209 10.43 -5.72 15.28
CA HIS A 209 10.22 -6.40 14.00
C HIS A 209 11.54 -6.40 13.21
N VAL A 210 11.96 -7.55 12.67
CA VAL A 210 13.11 -7.65 11.77
C VAL A 210 12.69 -7.19 10.37
N GLU A 211 13.29 -6.13 9.87
CA GLU A 211 13.02 -5.65 8.50
C GLU A 211 13.43 -6.66 7.42
N GLY A 212 12.52 -6.97 6.50
CA GLY A 212 12.75 -7.81 5.34
C GLY A 212 11.72 -7.57 4.23
N TYR A 213 12.07 -7.90 2.97
CA TYR A 213 11.15 -7.68 1.84
C TYR A 213 9.88 -8.55 1.93
N HIS A 214 10.02 -9.79 2.41
CA HIS A 214 8.89 -10.71 2.60
C HIS A 214 8.10 -10.46 3.89
N GLU A 215 8.54 -9.50 4.71
CA GLU A 215 8.00 -9.20 6.04
C GLU A 215 7.04 -7.99 6.07
N LEU A 216 6.74 -7.39 4.91
CA LEU A 216 5.91 -6.19 4.81
C LEU A 216 4.49 -6.37 5.38
N SER A 217 3.91 -7.56 5.27
CA SER A 217 2.61 -7.90 5.86
C SER A 217 2.70 -7.95 7.40
N SER A 218 3.71 -8.66 7.93
CA SER A 218 4.03 -8.74 9.36
C SER A 218 4.25 -7.34 9.95
N LYS A 219 5.06 -6.51 9.28
CA LYS A 219 5.31 -5.11 9.64
C LYS A 219 4.03 -4.28 9.72
N THR A 220 3.10 -4.50 8.79
CA THR A 220 1.81 -3.80 8.73
C THR A 220 0.90 -4.20 9.91
N GLN A 221 0.80 -5.50 10.20
CA GLN A 221 0.04 -6.02 11.35
C GLN A 221 0.61 -5.49 12.67
N ILE A 222 1.94 -5.54 12.84
CA ILE A 222 2.64 -5.03 14.02
C ILE A 222 2.48 -3.52 14.14
N TYR A 223 2.57 -2.76 13.04
CA TYR A 223 2.32 -1.32 13.03
C TYR A 223 0.95 -0.95 13.60
N PHE A 224 -0.13 -1.50 13.05
CA PHE A 224 -1.48 -1.17 13.52
C PHE A 224 -1.67 -1.54 14.98
N SER A 225 -1.15 -2.71 15.38
CA SER A 225 -1.25 -3.20 16.75
C SER A 225 -0.46 -2.35 17.75
N SER A 226 0.77 -1.95 17.40
CA SER A 226 1.61 -1.06 18.22
C SER A 226 1.05 0.36 18.27
N ALA A 227 0.45 0.86 17.18
CA ALA A 227 -0.20 2.17 17.16
C ALA A 227 -1.46 2.17 18.04
N ALA A 228 -2.31 1.15 17.96
CA ALA A 228 -3.51 1.00 18.80
C ALA A 228 -3.18 0.80 20.30
N ALA A 229 -2.05 0.16 20.61
CA ALA A 229 -1.54 0.05 21.98
C ALA A 229 -0.98 1.37 22.53
N LYS A 230 -0.56 2.32 21.69
CA LYS A 230 0.10 3.57 22.11
C LYS A 230 -0.80 4.81 22.08
N TRP A 231 -1.80 4.85 21.20
CA TRP A 231 -2.71 5.99 21.03
C TRP A 231 -4.16 5.52 20.92
N ASP A 232 -5.09 6.26 21.51
CA ASP A 232 -6.53 6.07 21.30
C ASP A 232 -6.97 6.97 20.13
N ALA A 233 -6.92 6.44 18.90
CA ALA A 233 -7.20 7.19 17.69
C ALA A 233 -8.54 6.80 17.07
N ASP A 234 -9.27 7.74 16.46
CA ASP A 234 -10.45 7.38 15.65
C ASP A 234 -10.05 6.53 14.43
N PHE A 235 -8.90 6.84 13.83
CA PHE A 235 -8.36 6.16 12.65
C PHE A 235 -6.85 5.91 12.72
N TYR A 236 -6.42 4.83 12.05
CA TYR A 236 -5.02 4.49 11.84
C TYR A 236 -4.78 4.36 10.33
N ILE A 237 -3.70 4.95 9.83
CA ILE A 237 -3.44 5.10 8.39
C ILE A 237 -2.06 4.53 8.07
N LYS A 238 -1.99 3.61 7.11
CA LYS A 238 -0.74 3.14 6.51
C LYS A 238 -0.47 3.93 5.23
N VAL A 239 0.77 4.38 5.03
CA VAL A 239 1.26 5.10 3.83
C VAL A 239 2.60 4.50 3.40
N ASP A 240 2.91 4.44 2.09
CA ASP A 240 4.28 4.15 1.59
C ASP A 240 5.16 5.40 1.51
N ASP A 241 6.48 5.24 1.66
CA ASP A 241 7.44 6.35 1.63
C ASP A 241 7.72 6.95 0.23
N ASP A 242 7.02 6.51 -0.83
CA ASP A 242 6.97 7.17 -2.15
C ASP A 242 5.61 7.83 -2.47
N VAL A 243 4.78 8.06 -1.46
CA VAL A 243 3.48 8.75 -1.61
C VAL A 243 3.55 10.19 -1.09
N HIS A 244 2.98 11.11 -1.86
CA HIS A 244 2.70 12.48 -1.41
C HIS A 244 1.29 12.57 -0.82
N VAL A 245 1.13 13.12 0.39
CA VAL A 245 -0.16 13.15 1.10
C VAL A 245 -0.64 14.57 1.36
N ASN A 246 -1.84 14.89 0.89
CA ASN A 246 -2.55 16.11 1.29
C ASN A 246 -3.27 15.88 2.63
N LEU A 247 -2.65 16.32 3.73
CA LEU A 247 -3.16 16.14 5.09
C LEU A 247 -4.55 16.77 5.32
N GLY A 248 -4.84 17.92 4.69
CA GLY A 248 -6.13 18.60 4.80
C GLY A 248 -7.27 17.79 4.17
N MET A 249 -7.01 17.18 3.01
CA MET A 249 -7.97 16.28 2.34
C MET A 249 -8.18 14.97 3.10
N VAL A 250 -7.12 14.37 3.63
CA VAL A 250 -7.20 13.17 4.48
C VAL A 250 -8.01 13.46 5.75
N GLY A 251 -7.69 14.52 6.48
CA GLY A 251 -8.42 14.91 7.68
C GLY A 251 -9.89 15.20 7.40
N SER A 252 -10.19 15.93 6.31
CA SER A 252 -11.57 16.21 5.91
C SER A 252 -12.35 14.95 5.52
N LEU A 253 -11.70 13.97 4.87
CA LEU A 253 -12.31 12.69 4.51
C LEU A 253 -12.65 11.85 5.74
N LEU A 254 -11.70 11.71 6.68
CA LEU A 254 -11.86 10.91 7.88
C LEU A 254 -12.87 11.53 8.86
N ALA A 255 -12.92 12.86 8.95
CA ALA A 255 -13.92 13.56 9.77
C ALA A 255 -15.36 13.20 9.36
N ARG A 256 -15.63 13.08 8.04
CA ARG A 256 -16.93 12.62 7.50
C ARG A 256 -17.25 11.14 7.75
N HIS A 257 -16.27 10.36 8.22
CA HIS A 257 -16.41 8.93 8.49
C HIS A 257 -16.37 8.59 9.98
N ARG A 258 -16.08 9.56 10.87
CA ARG A 258 -15.86 9.35 12.31
C ARG A 258 -17.02 8.67 13.05
N SER A 259 -18.26 8.85 12.59
CA SER A 259 -19.46 8.22 13.17
C SER A 259 -19.81 6.84 12.58
N LYS A 260 -19.07 6.36 11.57
CA LYS A 260 -19.31 5.06 10.93
C LYS A 260 -18.44 3.98 11.60
N PRO A 261 -19.00 2.81 11.97
CA PRO A 261 -18.21 1.68 12.43
C PRO A 261 -17.52 0.96 11.26
N ARG A 262 -16.48 0.17 11.55
CA ARG A 262 -15.79 -0.74 10.61
C ARG A 262 -15.40 -0.11 9.29
N VAL A 263 -14.83 1.09 9.35
CA VAL A 263 -14.39 1.86 8.18
C VAL A 263 -13.04 1.37 7.70
N TYR A 264 -13.00 0.83 6.48
CA TYR A 264 -11.77 0.54 5.74
C TYR A 264 -11.80 1.32 4.41
N ILE A 265 -10.91 2.29 4.25
CA ILE A 265 -10.89 3.21 3.10
C ILE A 265 -9.51 3.20 2.44
N GLY A 266 -9.50 3.02 1.13
CA GLY A 266 -8.34 3.22 0.25
C GLY A 266 -8.78 3.08 -1.20
N CYS A 267 -7.83 2.97 -2.13
CA CYS A 267 -8.17 2.61 -3.51
C CYS A 267 -8.51 1.11 -3.58
N MET A 268 -9.79 0.77 -3.46
CA MET A 268 -10.25 -0.61 -3.30
C MET A 268 -10.23 -1.38 -4.63
N LYS A 269 -9.39 -2.41 -4.72
CA LYS A 269 -9.24 -3.30 -5.87
C LYS A 269 -9.58 -4.76 -5.52
N SER A 270 -9.79 -5.55 -6.57
CA SER A 270 -9.77 -7.02 -6.59
C SER A 270 -9.24 -7.44 -7.97
N GLY A 271 -8.69 -8.63 -8.09
CA GLY A 271 -8.06 -9.13 -9.31
C GLY A 271 -7.71 -10.61 -9.18
N PRO A 272 -7.30 -11.27 -10.28
CA PRO A 272 -6.94 -12.69 -10.27
C PRO A 272 -5.78 -12.94 -9.30
N VAL A 273 -5.80 -14.11 -8.64
CA VAL A 273 -4.69 -14.56 -7.79
C VAL A 273 -3.49 -14.92 -8.67
N LEU A 274 -2.31 -14.41 -8.31
CA LEU A 274 -1.12 -14.49 -9.16
C LEU A 274 -0.34 -15.80 -8.92
N ALA A 275 -0.93 -16.92 -9.33
CA ALA A 275 -0.37 -18.27 -9.16
C ALA A 275 0.86 -18.59 -10.06
N GLN A 276 1.14 -17.77 -11.09
CA GLN A 276 2.23 -18.02 -12.03
C GLN A 276 3.59 -17.60 -11.47
N LYS A 277 4.53 -18.55 -11.38
CA LYS A 277 5.92 -18.26 -10.98
C LYS A 277 6.59 -17.28 -11.94
N GLY A 278 7.41 -16.38 -11.41
CA GLY A 278 8.19 -15.40 -12.18
C GLY A 278 7.52 -14.03 -12.34
N VAL A 279 6.24 -13.88 -12.02
CA VAL A 279 5.62 -12.54 -11.92
C VAL A 279 6.02 -11.87 -10.61
N LYS A 280 6.15 -10.53 -10.61
CA LYS A 280 6.66 -9.73 -9.47
C LYS A 280 5.94 -9.99 -8.13
N TYR A 281 4.64 -10.28 -8.19
CA TYR A 281 3.79 -10.50 -7.04
C TYR A 281 3.18 -11.92 -7.05
N HIS A 282 3.97 -12.91 -7.48
CA HIS A 282 3.58 -14.32 -7.39
C HIS A 282 3.19 -14.67 -5.96
N GLU A 283 2.02 -15.28 -5.80
CA GLU A 283 1.45 -15.70 -4.52
C GLU A 283 1.82 -17.17 -4.25
N PRO A 284 2.79 -17.46 -3.35
CA PRO A 284 3.22 -18.84 -3.11
C PRO A 284 2.12 -19.72 -2.51
N GLU A 285 1.13 -19.11 -1.85
CA GLU A 285 0.04 -19.80 -1.18
C GLU A 285 -1.29 -19.65 -1.94
N TYR A 286 -1.23 -19.50 -3.28
CA TYR A 286 -2.41 -19.22 -4.13
C TYR A 286 -3.56 -20.22 -3.93
N TRP A 287 -3.24 -21.47 -3.61
CA TRP A 287 -4.19 -22.54 -3.31
C TRP A 287 -5.12 -22.23 -2.12
N LYS A 288 -4.72 -21.34 -1.19
CA LYS A 288 -5.58 -20.87 -0.09
C LYS A 288 -6.75 -20.02 -0.57
N PHE A 289 -6.67 -19.47 -1.78
CA PHE A 289 -7.74 -18.72 -2.41
C PHE A 289 -8.66 -19.61 -3.26
N GLY A 290 -8.49 -20.93 -3.23
CA GLY A 290 -9.29 -21.92 -3.94
C GLY A 290 -8.73 -22.28 -5.32
N GLU A 291 -9.62 -22.50 -6.28
CA GLU A 291 -9.30 -23.01 -7.62
C GLU A 291 -8.78 -21.91 -8.59
N GLU A 292 -8.27 -22.35 -9.74
CA GLU A 292 -7.77 -21.45 -10.79
C GLU A 292 -8.89 -20.54 -11.32
N GLY A 293 -8.57 -19.26 -11.53
CA GLY A 293 -9.54 -18.22 -11.88
C GLY A 293 -10.13 -17.45 -10.68
N ASN A 294 -9.91 -17.91 -9.44
CA ASN A 294 -10.31 -17.16 -8.26
C ASN A 294 -9.56 -15.82 -8.13
N LYS A 295 -10.20 -14.90 -7.40
CA LYS A 295 -9.75 -13.51 -7.22
C LYS A 295 -9.44 -13.23 -5.76
N TYR A 296 -8.48 -12.34 -5.52
CA TYR A 296 -8.28 -11.78 -4.18
C TYR A 296 -9.56 -11.13 -3.67
N PHE A 297 -9.81 -11.29 -2.36
CA PHE A 297 -10.79 -10.48 -1.63
C PHE A 297 -10.57 -8.98 -1.89
N ARG A 298 -11.64 -8.19 -1.83
CA ARG A 298 -11.55 -6.74 -2.09
C ARG A 298 -10.71 -6.07 -1.01
N HIS A 299 -9.61 -5.42 -1.41
CA HIS A 299 -8.63 -4.79 -0.52
C HIS A 299 -8.14 -3.46 -1.10
N ALA A 300 -7.64 -2.57 -0.25
CA ALA A 300 -7.02 -1.33 -0.70
C ALA A 300 -5.66 -1.58 -1.37
N THR A 301 -5.26 -0.72 -2.32
CA THR A 301 -3.87 -0.70 -2.81
C THR A 301 -2.90 -0.38 -1.66
N GLY A 302 -1.67 -0.90 -1.77
CA GLY A 302 -0.67 -0.78 -0.71
C GLY A 302 -0.28 0.67 -0.37
N GLN A 303 -0.35 1.58 -1.34
CA GLN A 303 0.15 2.96 -1.27
C GLN A 303 -0.37 3.74 -0.06
N ILE A 304 -1.69 3.75 0.14
CA ILE A 304 -2.33 4.44 1.25
C ILE A 304 -3.72 3.85 1.54
N TYR A 305 -3.98 3.58 2.82
CA TYR A 305 -5.32 3.26 3.32
C TYR A 305 -5.45 3.56 4.82
N ALA A 306 -6.69 3.75 5.25
CA ALA A 306 -7.08 4.01 6.63
C ALA A 306 -8.07 2.97 7.14
N ILE A 307 -7.93 2.60 8.42
CA ILE A 307 -8.87 1.77 9.17
C ILE A 307 -9.35 2.51 10.43
N SER A 308 -10.60 2.28 10.84
CA SER A 308 -11.14 2.81 12.11
C SER A 308 -10.59 2.08 13.34
N LYS A 309 -10.75 2.71 14.51
CA LYS A 309 -10.36 2.19 15.83
C LYS A 309 -10.74 0.74 16.07
N ASP A 310 -11.97 0.37 15.76
CA ASP A 310 -12.50 -0.96 15.98
C ASP A 310 -11.75 -2.03 15.17
N LEU A 311 -11.46 -1.77 13.88
CA LEU A 311 -10.65 -2.66 13.05
C LEU A 311 -9.19 -2.75 13.53
N ALA A 312 -8.59 -1.63 13.94
CA ALA A 312 -7.23 -1.64 14.50
C ALA A 312 -7.16 -2.41 15.83
N THR A 313 -8.20 -2.31 16.66
CA THR A 313 -8.35 -3.09 17.90
C THR A 313 -8.50 -4.58 17.58
N TYR A 314 -9.30 -4.94 16.58
CA TYR A 314 -9.45 -6.33 16.13
C TYR A 314 -8.13 -6.94 15.66
N ILE A 315 -7.33 -6.22 14.86
CA ILE A 315 -5.99 -6.66 14.45
C ILE A 315 -5.07 -6.84 15.67
N SER A 316 -5.12 -5.91 16.64
CA SER A 316 -4.25 -5.96 17.83
C SER A 316 -4.56 -7.13 18.77
N VAL A 317 -5.82 -7.59 18.82
CA VAL A 317 -6.29 -8.70 19.66
C VAL A 317 -6.10 -10.07 18.98
N ASN A 318 -6.14 -10.14 17.66
CA ASN A 318 -6.00 -11.38 16.89
C ASN A 318 -4.65 -11.38 16.14
N ARG A 319 -3.56 -11.39 16.92
CA ARG A 319 -2.18 -11.48 16.40
C ARG A 319 -1.77 -12.91 16.06
#